data_AF-A0A359E2H4-F1
#
_entry.id   AF-A0A359E2H4-F1
#
_cell.length_a   1.000
_cell.length_b   1.000
_cell.length_c   1.000
_cell.angle_alpha   90.00
_cell.angle_beta   90.00
_cell.angle_gamma   90.00
#
_symmetry.space_group_name_H-M   'P 1'
#
loop_
_entity.id
_entity.type
_entity.pdbx_description
1 polymer ?
#
loop_
_entity_poly.entity_id
_entity_poly.type
_entity_poly.pdbx_seq_one_letter_code
_entity_poly.pdbx_strand_id
1 'polypeptide(L)'
;MKLPIYQADAFTSELFGGNPAAVIPLEEWLPDGVMQNIAAENNLSETAFFVEEGDSFRLRWFTPAVEVDLCGHATLATSHVLFEELGYEQPTINFNTL
;
A
#
# COMPACT_ATOMS: atom_id res chain seq x y z
N MET A 1 10.65 7.38 -14.46
CA MET A 1 9.44 6.70 -13.95
C MET A 1 8.71 7.67 -13.04
N LYS A 2 7.39 7.76 -13.12
CA LYS A 2 6.56 8.60 -12.25
C LYS A 2 5.49 7.69 -11.64
N LEU A 3 5.51 7.56 -10.31
CA LEU A 3 4.57 6.73 -9.57
C LEU A 3 3.65 7.64 -8.74
N PRO A 4 2.33 7.40 -8.72
CA PRO A 4 1.47 8.02 -7.73
C PRO A 4 1.82 7.47 -6.33
N ILE A 5 1.72 8.34 -5.33
CA ILE A 5 1.82 7.96 -3.92
C ILE A 5 0.61 8.53 -3.20
N TYR A 6 -0.07 7.67 -2.45
CA TYR A 6 -1.11 8.04 -1.51
C TYR A 6 -0.55 7.86 -0.11
N GLN A 7 -0.83 8.80 0.78
CA GLN A 7 -0.54 8.66 2.19
C GLN A 7 -1.86 8.67 2.95
N ALA A 8 -2.09 7.62 3.74
CA ALA A 8 -3.32 7.46 4.51
C ALA A 8 -3.01 7.07 5.94
N ASP A 9 -3.79 7.62 6.86
CA ASP A 9 -3.71 7.33 8.29
C ASP A 9 -4.76 6.26 8.64
N ALA A 10 -4.33 5.03 8.90
CA ALA A 10 -5.23 3.93 9.25
C ALA A 10 -5.75 4.05 10.69
N PHE A 11 -6.98 3.57 10.94
CA PHE A 11 -7.65 3.58 12.24
C PHE A 11 -7.95 4.97 12.84
N THR A 12 -8.12 5.98 11.98
CA THR A 12 -8.52 7.33 12.40
C THR A 12 -9.53 7.94 11.43
N SER A 13 -10.30 8.91 11.92
CA SER A 13 -11.15 9.80 11.11
C SER A 13 -10.65 11.25 11.12
N GLU A 14 -9.51 11.51 11.77
CA GLU A 14 -8.87 12.82 11.87
C GLU A 14 -7.44 12.74 11.32
N LEU A 15 -6.98 13.81 10.67
CA LEU A 15 -5.62 13.94 10.18
C LEU A 15 -4.61 13.87 11.34
N PHE A 16 -3.45 13.27 11.08
CA PHE A 16 -2.35 13.15 12.06
C PHE A 16 -2.68 12.25 13.26
N GLY A 17 -3.73 11.44 13.17
CA GLY A 17 -4.04 10.36 14.10
C GLY A 17 -3.69 8.99 13.52
N GLY A 18 -4.03 7.92 14.24
CA GLY A 18 -3.93 6.57 13.70
C GLY A 18 -2.50 6.12 13.40
N ASN A 19 -2.35 5.26 12.38
CA ASN A 19 -1.06 4.75 11.92
C ASN A 19 -0.85 5.05 10.43
N PRO A 20 0.14 5.89 10.05
CA PRO A 20 0.36 6.31 8.68
C PRO A 20 1.00 5.20 7.83
N ALA A 21 0.50 5.05 6.61
CA ALA A 21 1.10 4.23 5.57
C ALA A 21 1.16 4.97 4.23
N ALA A 22 2.23 4.72 3.46
CA ALA A 22 2.26 5.05 2.05
C ALA A 22 1.66 3.90 1.24
N VAL A 23 0.92 4.21 0.18
CA VAL A 23 0.32 3.25 -0.75
C VAL A 23 0.72 3.64 -2.17
N ILE A 24 1.33 2.70 -2.89
CA ILE A 24 1.85 2.92 -4.24
C ILE A 24 1.25 1.85 -5.19
N PRO A 25 0.28 2.23 -6.04
CA PRO A 25 -0.17 1.40 -7.14
C PRO A 25 0.95 1.20 -8.16
N LEU A 26 1.08 -0.02 -8.68
CA LEU A 26 2.04 -0.39 -9.71
C LEU A 26 1.33 -1.12 -10.87
N GLU A 27 1.75 -0.84 -12.10
CA GLU A 27 1.34 -1.63 -13.29
C GLU A 27 2.01 -3.01 -13.31
N GLU A 28 3.28 -3.07 -12.88
CA GLU A 28 4.07 -4.28 -12.74
C GLU A 28 5.01 -4.17 -11.54
N TRP A 29 5.48 -5.31 -11.02
CA TRP A 29 6.41 -5.30 -9.90
C TRP A 29 7.74 -4.66 -10.27
N LEU A 30 8.16 -3.70 -9.45
CA LEU A 30 9.51 -3.17 -9.49
C LEU A 30 10.49 -4.18 -8.87
N PRO A 31 11.79 -4.08 -9.17
CA PRO A 31 12.79 -4.85 -8.45
C PRO A 31 12.70 -4.61 -6.93
N ASP A 32 12.87 -5.66 -6.13
CA ASP A 32 12.72 -5.59 -4.66
C ASP A 32 13.58 -4.48 -4.04
N GLY A 33 14.82 -4.33 -4.49
CA GLY A 33 15.71 -3.26 -4.02
C GLY A 33 15.19 -1.84 -4.32
N VAL A 34 14.42 -1.66 -5.39
CA VAL A 34 13.78 -0.37 -5.70
C VAL A 34 12.62 -0.10 -4.75
N MET A 35 11.75 -1.10 -4.51
CA MET A 35 10.64 -0.95 -3.56
C MET A 35 11.14 -0.71 -2.13
N GLN A 36 12.21 -1.42 -1.72
CA GLN A 36 12.87 -1.20 -0.44
C GLN A 36 13.45 0.22 -0.33
N ASN A 37 14.09 0.73 -1.38
CA ASN A 37 14.61 2.10 -1.37
C ASN A 37 13.50 3.15 -1.33
N ILE A 38 12.38 2.92 -2.02
CA ILE A 38 11.21 3.81 -1.94
C ILE A 38 10.63 3.81 -0.53
N ALA A 39 10.48 2.64 0.10
CA ALA A 39 9.99 2.53 1.47
C ALA A 39 10.93 3.24 2.48
N ALA A 40 12.24 3.12 2.28
CA ALA A 40 13.24 3.82 3.07
C ALA A 40 13.16 5.35 2.89
N GLU A 41 12.97 5.83 1.67
CA GLU A 41 12.83 7.26 1.35
C GLU A 41 11.55 7.86 1.94
N ASN A 42 10.42 7.13 1.88
CA ASN A 42 9.16 7.56 2.47
C ASN A 42 9.25 7.71 3.99
N ASN A 43 10.08 6.88 4.65
CA ASN A 43 10.34 6.91 6.10
C ASN A 43 9.07 6.93 6.97
N LEU A 44 8.04 6.21 6.51
CA LEU A 44 6.84 5.89 7.28
C LEU A 44 6.97 4.51 7.93
N SER A 45 5.99 4.13 8.75
CA SER A 45 5.95 2.80 9.35
C SER A 45 6.04 1.72 8.26
N GLU A 46 5.18 1.82 7.24
CA GLU A 46 5.16 0.92 6.10
C GLU A 46 4.81 1.67 4.80
N THR A 47 5.38 1.17 3.71
CA THR A 47 4.93 1.44 2.34
C THR A 47 4.33 0.16 1.76
N ALA A 48 3.06 0.23 1.37
CA ALA A 48 2.35 -0.82 0.66
C ALA A 48 2.48 -0.61 -0.85
N PHE A 49 2.81 -1.67 -1.58
CA PHE A 49 2.81 -1.70 -3.03
C PHE A 49 1.80 -2.74 -3.50
N PHE A 50 1.01 -2.40 -4.51
CA PHE A 50 0.06 -3.36 -5.08
C PHE A 50 0.04 -3.36 -6.60
N VAL A 51 -0.30 -4.52 -7.17
CA VAL A 51 -0.50 -4.73 -8.60
C VAL A 51 -1.87 -5.39 -8.79
N GLU A 52 -2.67 -4.89 -9.73
CA GLU A 52 -3.95 -5.49 -10.09
C GLU A 52 -3.76 -6.85 -10.79
N GLU A 53 -4.56 -7.84 -10.41
CA GLU A 53 -4.52 -9.21 -10.92
C GLU A 53 -5.95 -9.74 -11.12
N GLY A 54 -6.57 -9.33 -12.23
CA GLY A 54 -7.93 -9.74 -12.57
C GLY A 54 -8.96 -9.11 -11.64
N ASP A 55 -9.62 -9.93 -10.82
CA ASP A 55 -10.59 -9.52 -9.79
C ASP A 55 -9.97 -9.44 -8.38
N SER A 56 -8.65 -9.45 -8.30
CA SER A 56 -7.87 -9.39 -7.07
C SER A 56 -6.67 -8.46 -7.22
N PHE A 57 -5.94 -8.24 -6.13
CA PHE A 57 -4.72 -7.45 -6.11
C PHE A 57 -3.62 -8.23 -5.42
N ARG A 58 -2.41 -8.21 -5.97
CA ARG A 58 -1.24 -8.66 -5.23
C ARG A 58 -0.74 -7.51 -4.37
N LEU A 59 -0.41 -7.77 -3.12
CA LEU A 59 -0.05 -6.75 -2.13
C LEU A 59 1.23 -7.15 -1.39
N ARG A 60 2.16 -6.20 -1.27
CA ARG A 60 3.43 -6.35 -0.55
C ARG A 60 3.66 -5.14 0.35
N TRP A 61 4.34 -5.35 1.47
CA TRP A 61 4.60 -4.30 2.45
C TRP A 61 6.07 -4.22 2.81
N PHE A 62 6.58 -3.00 2.85
CA PHE A 62 7.96 -2.73 3.18
C PHE A 62 8.00 -1.72 4.31
N THR A 63 8.71 -2.07 5.37
CA THR A 63 9.25 -1.06 6.31
C THR A 63 10.44 -0.36 5.65
N PRO A 64 10.98 0.71 6.25
CA PRO A 64 12.21 1.33 5.75
C PRO A 64 13.42 0.39 5.67
N ALA A 65 13.41 -0.74 6.39
CA ALA A 65 14.54 -1.64 6.49
C ALA A 65 14.35 -2.99 5.76
N VAL A 66 13.12 -3.49 5.69
CA VAL A 66 12.83 -4.85 5.19
C VAL A 66 11.39 -5.00 4.73
N GLU A 67 11.16 -5.93 3.81
CA GLU A 67 9.83 -6.48 3.49
C GLU A 67 9.27 -7.28 4.68
N VAL A 68 7.95 -7.20 4.89
CA VAL A 68 7.25 -7.95 5.94
C VAL A 68 6.14 -8.82 5.35
N ASP A 69 5.94 -10.00 5.96
CA ASP A 69 4.99 -11.01 5.47
C ASP A 69 3.53 -10.58 5.58
N LEU A 70 3.22 -9.68 6.52
CA LEU A 70 1.85 -9.18 6.76
C LEU A 70 1.88 -7.83 7.48
N CYS A 71 1.05 -6.89 7.03
CA CYS A 71 0.82 -5.64 7.75
C CYS A 71 -0.65 -5.18 7.68
N GLY A 72 -1.35 -5.22 8.82
CA GLY A 72 -2.80 -4.96 8.88
C GLY A 72 -3.20 -3.51 8.58
N HIS A 73 -2.50 -2.52 9.15
CA HIS A 73 -2.88 -1.11 8.97
C HIS A 73 -2.58 -0.62 7.55
N ALA A 74 -1.46 -1.04 6.95
CA ALA A 74 -1.12 -0.72 5.57
C ALA A 74 -2.05 -1.44 4.58
N THR A 75 -2.56 -2.64 4.92
CA THR A 75 -3.65 -3.29 4.17
C THR A 75 -4.92 -2.45 4.21
N LEU A 76 -5.32 -1.97 5.40
CA LEU A 76 -6.51 -1.12 5.55
C LEU A 76 -6.36 0.22 4.82
N ALA A 77 -5.19 0.84 4.88
CA ALA A 77 -4.85 2.03 4.10
C ALA A 77 -4.96 1.77 2.59
N THR A 78 -4.44 0.63 2.11
CA THR A 78 -4.55 0.23 0.69
C THR A 78 -6.01 0.03 0.27
N SER A 79 -6.82 -0.63 1.11
CA SER A 79 -8.26 -0.78 0.86
C SER A 79 -8.96 0.56 0.75
N HIS A 80 -8.67 1.50 1.65
CA HIS A 80 -9.25 2.83 1.62
C HIS A 80 -8.91 3.57 0.32
N VAL A 81 -7.64 3.52 -0.11
CA VAL A 81 -7.20 4.11 -1.39
C VAL A 81 -7.90 3.46 -2.58
N LEU A 82 -8.04 2.13 -2.60
CA LEU A 82 -8.76 1.44 -3.68
C LEU A 82 -10.23 1.88 -3.76
N PHE A 83 -10.92 1.95 -2.62
CA PHE A 83 -12.33 2.32 -2.57
C PHE A 83 -12.58 3.81 -2.88
N GLU A 84 -11.91 4.71 -2.16
CA GLU A 84 -12.27 6.13 -2.15
C GLU A 84 -11.51 6.94 -3.20
N GLU A 85 -10.25 6.59 -3.49
CA GLU A 85 -9.39 7.38 -4.38
C GLU A 85 -9.30 6.80 -5.79
N LEU A 86 -9.37 5.48 -5.92
CA LEU A 86 -9.25 4.78 -7.21
C LEU A 86 -10.58 4.25 -7.74
N GLY A 87 -11.66 4.37 -6.97
CA GLY A 87 -13.02 4.07 -7.43
C GLY A 87 -13.30 2.59 -7.65
N TYR A 88 -12.72 1.71 -6.83
CA TYR A 88 -13.01 0.28 -6.88
C TYR A 88 -14.45 0.00 -6.40
N GLU A 89 -15.33 -0.44 -7.30
CA GLU A 89 -16.77 -0.50 -7.05
C GLU A 89 -17.25 -1.82 -6.42
N GLN A 90 -16.44 -2.88 -6.43
CA GLN A 90 -16.87 -4.16 -5.86
C GLN A 90 -16.91 -4.09 -4.33
N PRO A 91 -17.88 -4.74 -3.65
CA PRO A 91 -18.04 -4.60 -2.20
C PRO A 91 -16.91 -5.25 -1.38
N THR A 92 -15.98 -5.96 -2.01
CA THR A 92 -14.91 -6.69 -1.35
C THR A 92 -13.65 -6.63 -2.19
N ILE A 93 -12.52 -6.37 -1.53
CA ILE A 93 -11.20 -6.42 -2.13
C ILE A 93 -10.53 -7.73 -1.70
N ASN A 94 -10.03 -8.48 -2.67
CA ASN A 94 -9.24 -9.68 -2.41
C ASN A 94 -7.76 -9.36 -2.61
N PHE A 95 -6.97 -9.52 -1.55
CA PHE A 95 -5.51 -9.39 -1.64
C PHE A 95 -4.84 -10.77 -1.64
N ASN A 96 -4.05 -11.02 -2.66
CA ASN A 96 -3.13 -12.16 -2.73
C ASN A 96 -1.77 -11.71 -2.20
N THR A 97 -1.35 -12.29 -1.08
CA THR A 97 -0.13 -11.90 -0.37
C THR A 97 0.67 -13.17 -0.14
N LEU A 98 1.96 -13.16 -0.51
CA LEU A 98 2.84 -14.34 -0.55
C LEU A 98 2.33 -15.49 -1.42
#